data_AF-C2BE58-F1
#
_entry.id   AF-C2BE58-F1
#
_cell.length_a   1.000
_cell.length_b   1.000
_cell.length_c   1.000
_cell.angle_alpha   90.00
_cell.angle_beta   90.00
_cell.angle_gamma   90.00
#
_symmetry.space_group_name_H-M   'P 1'
#
loop_
_entity.id
_entity.type
_entity.pdbx_description
1 polymer ?
#
loop_
_entity_poly.entity_id
_entity_poly.type
_entity_poly.pdbx_seq_one_letter_code
_entity_poly.pdbx_strand_id
1 'polypeptide(L)' 'GDEKQPAYIKAPMIPGHEFIGHVVGYGEGVEGFNLGDRVISEQIVPCWQCRFCNRGQYWMCEKHDLYGFQ' A
#
# COMPACT_ATOMS: atom_id res chain seq x y z
N GLY A 1 17.55 -11.95 -2.30
CA GLY A 1 17.14 -12.99 -1.35
C GLY A 1 17.68 -14.30 -1.83
N ASP A 2 18.97 -14.51 -1.60
CA ASP A 2 19.75 -15.69 -1.97
C ASP A 2 20.97 -15.75 -1.03
N GLU A 3 21.96 -16.58 -1.33
CA GLU A 3 23.19 -16.73 -0.54
C GLU A 3 24.00 -15.43 -0.38
N LYS A 4 23.77 -14.41 -1.23
CA LYS A 4 24.58 -13.19 -1.32
C LYS A 4 23.76 -11.90 -1.17
N GLN A 5 22.45 -11.96 -1.36
CA GLN A 5 21.56 -10.80 -1.34
C GLN A 5 20.49 -10.94 -0.25
N PRO A 6 20.26 -9.89 0.56
CA PRO A 6 19.22 -9.93 1.57
C PRO A 6 17.84 -10.21 0.94
N ALA A 7 16.96 -10.82 1.73
CA ALA A 7 15.56 -10.97 1.34
C ALA A 7 14.97 -9.57 1.08
N TYR A 8 14.30 -9.42 -0.06
CA TYR A 8 13.70 -8.14 -0.43
C TYR A 8 12.45 -7.83 0.44
N ILE A 9 11.86 -8.88 0.98
CA ILE A 9 10.67 -8.88 1.84
C ILE A 9 11.04 -9.14 3.30
N LYS A 10 10.38 -8.44 4.23
CA LYS A 10 10.53 -8.63 5.68
C LYS A 10 9.42 -9.54 6.22
N ALA A 11 9.79 -10.71 6.74
CA ALA A 11 8.84 -11.67 7.33
C ALA A 11 8.63 -11.40 8.85
N PRO A 12 7.48 -11.79 9.42
CA PRO A 12 6.32 -12.40 8.77
C PRO A 12 5.47 -11.37 8.01
N MET A 13 4.94 -11.75 6.85
CA MET A 13 4.07 -10.89 6.04
C MET A 13 3.06 -11.71 5.22
N ILE A 14 1.99 -11.05 4.78
CA ILE A 14 1.05 -11.58 3.78
C ILE A 14 1.44 -10.97 2.43
N PRO A 15 1.89 -11.76 1.44
CA PRO A 15 2.34 -11.24 0.16
C PRO A 15 1.17 -10.84 -0.75
N GLY A 16 1.46 -9.99 -1.73
CA GLY A 16 0.52 -9.56 -2.79
C GLY A 16 0.21 -8.06 -2.75
N HIS A 17 0.14 -7.43 -3.93
CA HIS A 17 -0.14 -5.99 -4.09
C HIS A 17 -1.10 -5.65 -5.24
N GLU A 18 -1.52 -6.65 -6.02
CA GLU A 18 -2.50 -6.49 -7.10
C GLU A 18 -3.77 -7.24 -6.72
N PHE A 19 -4.81 -6.50 -6.36
CA PHE A 19 -6.08 -7.10 -5.92
C PHE A 19 -7.26 -6.17 -6.12
N ILE A 20 -8.44 -6.79 -6.20
CA ILE A 20 -9.74 -6.14 -6.17
C ILE A 20 -10.62 -6.88 -5.17
N GLY A 21 -11.51 -6.18 -4.49
CA GLY A 21 -12.36 -6.79 -3.48
C GLY A 21 -13.61 -5.98 -3.16
N HIS A 22 -14.27 -6.37 -2.09
CA HIS A 22 -15.42 -5.67 -1.54
C HIS A 22 -15.10 -5.14 -0.13
N VAL A 23 -15.61 -3.96 0.19
CA VAL A 23 -15.48 -3.39 1.54
C VAL A 23 -16.29 -4.24 2.52
N VAL A 24 -15.61 -4.86 3.49
CA VAL A 24 -16.23 -5.69 4.54
C VAL A 24 -16.28 -5.00 5.91
N GLY A 25 -15.62 -3.86 6.04
CA GLY A 25 -15.52 -3.06 7.25
C GLY A 25 -14.55 -1.89 7.05
N TYR A 26 -14.61 -0.91 7.95
CA TYR A 26 -13.73 0.25 7.96
C TYR A 26 -13.63 0.82 9.38
N GLY A 27 -12.54 1.56 9.63
CA GLY A 27 -12.31 2.22 10.91
C GLY A 27 -13.07 3.53 11.08
N GLU A 28 -12.97 4.11 12.28
CA GLU A 28 -13.53 5.43 12.58
C GLU A 28 -12.91 6.52 11.68
N GLY A 29 -13.75 7.45 11.20
CA GLY A 29 -13.32 8.57 10.36
C GLY A 29 -13.13 8.24 8.87
N VAL A 30 -13.39 7.00 8.43
CA VAL A 30 -13.42 6.66 6.99
C VAL A 30 -14.72 7.18 6.37
N GLU A 31 -14.59 7.95 5.30
CA GLU A 31 -15.71 8.48 4.51
C GLU A 31 -15.60 8.03 3.05
N GLY A 32 -16.71 8.10 2.31
CA GLY A 32 -16.73 7.83 0.86
C GLY A 32 -16.78 6.36 0.44
N PHE A 33 -16.97 5.43 1.39
CA PHE A 33 -17.12 3.99 1.14
C PHE A 33 -18.34 3.44 1.88
N ASN A 34 -19.01 2.45 1.28
CA ASN A 34 -20.07 1.66 1.88
C ASN A 34 -19.66 0.18 1.96
N LEU A 35 -20.25 -0.55 2.91
CA LEU A 35 -20.12 -2.00 2.95
C LEU A 35 -20.63 -2.61 1.64
N GLY A 36 -19.83 -3.51 1.05
CA GLY A 36 -20.11 -4.15 -0.22
C GLY A 36 -19.60 -3.41 -1.46
N ASP A 37 -19.11 -2.17 -1.34
CA ASP A 37 -18.52 -1.45 -2.48
C ASP A 37 -17.37 -2.23 -3.08
N ARG A 38 -17.33 -2.33 -4.42
CA ARG A 38 -16.24 -2.97 -5.15
C ARG A 38 -15.10 -1.97 -5.31
N VAL A 39 -13.94 -2.30 -4.75
CA VAL A 39 -12.79 -1.40 -4.66
C VAL A 39 -11.50 -2.08 -5.11
N ILE A 40 -10.58 -1.28 -5.63
CA ILE A 40 -9.19 -1.64 -5.89
C ILE A 40 -8.29 -0.74 -5.04
N SER A 41 -7.17 -1.28 -4.56
CA SER A 41 -6.17 -0.49 -3.85
C SER A 41 -5.03 -0.12 -4.79
N GLU A 42 -4.50 1.08 -4.62
CA GLU A 42 -3.18 1.46 -5.15
C GLU A 42 -2.11 0.64 -4.42
N GLN A 43 -1.08 0.16 -5.12
CA GLN A 43 -0.04 -0.68 -4.52
C GLN A 43 0.87 0.12 -3.58
N ILE A 44 1.07 1.41 -3.91
CA ILE A 44 1.96 2.32 -3.20
C ILE A 44 1.23 2.86 -1.97
N VAL A 45 1.90 2.85 -0.82
CA VAL A 45 1.43 3.47 0.42
C VAL A 45 2.20 4.78 0.63
N PRO A 46 1.78 5.89 0.00
CA PRO A 46 2.51 7.15 0.08
C PRO A 46 2.43 7.79 1.47
N CYS A 47 3.52 8.43 1.88
CA CYS A 47 3.62 9.10 3.17
C CYS A 47 2.86 10.44 3.25
N TRP A 48 2.42 10.97 2.10
CA TRP A 48 1.71 12.24 1.94
C TRP A 48 2.40 13.48 2.50
N GLN A 49 3.72 13.42 2.74
CA GLN A 49 4.46 14.51 3.39
C GLN A 49 5.81 14.84 2.73
N CYS A 50 6.36 13.96 1.86
CA CYS A 50 7.63 14.23 1.17
C CYS A 50 7.47 15.18 -0.03
N ARG A 51 8.60 15.66 -0.57
CA ARG A 51 8.64 16.55 -1.76
C ARG A 51 7.85 16.02 -2.95
N PHE A 52 7.87 14.70 -3.18
CA PHE A 52 7.16 14.09 -4.30
C PHE A 52 5.67 13.98 -4.04
N CYS A 53 5.26 13.54 -2.85
CA CYS A 53 3.85 13.47 -2.47
C CYS A 53 3.17 14.84 -2.50
N ASN A 54 3.83 15.88 -1.99
CA ASN A 54 3.30 17.25 -1.98
C ASN A 54 3.12 17.84 -3.40
N ARG A 55 3.73 17.23 -4.42
CA ARG A 55 3.58 17.60 -5.83
C ARG A 55 2.63 16.68 -6.59
N GLY A 56 1.91 15.79 -5.89
CA GLY A 56 1.07 14.76 -6.49
C GLY A 56 1.84 13.60 -7.16
N GLN A 57 3.18 13.60 -7.06
CA GLN A 57 4.06 12.59 -7.65
C GLN A 57 4.28 11.42 -6.70
N TYR A 58 3.22 10.91 -6.09
CA TYR A 58 3.31 9.95 -4.99
C TYR A 58 3.98 8.62 -5.40
N TRP A 59 4.05 8.30 -6.70
CA TRP A 59 4.80 7.16 -7.23
C TRP A 59 6.32 7.26 -7.02
N MET A 60 6.83 8.44 -6.68
CA MET A 60 8.21 8.70 -6.28
C MET A 60 8.33 8.93 -4.76
N CYS A 61 7.37 8.45 -3.96
CA CYS A 61 7.37 8.67 -2.52
C CYS A 61 8.66 8.12 -1.89
N GLU A 62 9.36 8.95 -1.11
CA GLU A 62 10.66 8.58 -0.51
C GLU A 62 10.57 7.41 0.46
N LYS A 63 9.41 7.22 1.11
CA LYS A 63 9.16 6.10 2.03
C LYS A 63 9.20 4.76 1.30
N HIS A 64 8.75 4.73 0.03
CA HIS A 64 8.67 3.52 -0.80
C HIS A 64 8.01 2.32 -0.09
N ASP A 65 6.96 2.55 0.70
CA ASP A 65 6.14 1.46 1.24
C ASP A 65 5.22 0.91 0.14
N LEU A 66 5.13 -0.42 0.02
CA LEU A 66 4.24 -1.12 -0.90
C LEU A 66 3.57 -2.28 -0.18
N TYR A 67 2.27 -2.49 -0.44
CA TYR A 67 1.55 -3.64 0.11
C TYR A 67 2.28 -4.96 -0.22
N GLY A 68 2.34 -5.87 0.76
CA GLY A 68 2.90 -7.19 0.56
C GLY A 68 4.38 -7.23 0.15
N PHE A 69 5.15 -6.16 0.38
CA PHE A 69 6.59 -6.08 0.08
C PHE A 69 7.44 -5.57 1.26
N GLN A 70 7.32 -4.29 1.62
CA GLN A 70 8.14 -3.63 2.67
C GLN A 70 7.36 -3.21 3.91
#